data_AF-A0A0C9VFR4-F1
#
_entry.id   AF-A0A0C9VFR4-F1
#
_cell.length_a   1.000
_cell.length_b   1.000
_cell.length_c   1.000
_cell.angle_alpha   90.00
_cell.angle_beta   90.00
_cell.angle_gamma   90.00
#
_symmetry.space_group_name_H-M   'P 1'
#
loop_
_entity.id
_entity.type
_entity.pdbx_description
1 polymer ?
#
loop_
_entity_poly.entity_id
_entity_poly.type
_entity_poly.pdbx_seq_one_letter_code
_entity_poly.pdbx_strand_id
1 'polypeptide(L)'
;MQRRTRAGSPCVCAVDLPDATDSLKTSEEKVVQGLNTLCSESDQPFNPPLAVHTAIIPPNTLQARDSNCFPFGATISGGEPPSVSRDEWWCVSSQQYGFLGFSYPLEDADCNAYSNQLAKISQHFQRMESDFGATMVRVYAPECREESVWKNLLQAENDNNIAAIPQVWWGFGDQNLWRHTAASVSSVLSENPLAPFDFHSIAFNSEPIGDSADGDPSNFAVDLKQFKTAFYNLEFQFLYRKIGTDPA
;
A
#
# COMPACT_ATOMS: atom_id res chain seq x y z
N MET A 1 32.75 0.37 37.77
CA MET A 1 32.32 0.07 36.39
C MET A 1 31.63 -1.29 36.37
N GLN A 2 30.29 -1.30 36.36
CA GLN A 2 29.49 -2.51 36.13
C GLN A 2 28.42 -2.13 35.10
N ARG A 3 28.52 -2.70 33.90
CA ARG A 3 27.49 -2.56 32.85
C ARG A 3 26.31 -3.42 33.23
N ARG A 4 25.14 -2.81 33.40
CA ARG A 4 23.85 -3.52 33.42
C ARG A 4 23.48 -3.83 31.97
N THR A 5 23.43 -5.11 31.61
CA THR A 5 22.68 -5.59 30.44
C THR A 5 21.20 -5.58 30.81
N ARG A 6 20.37 -4.83 30.07
CA ARG A 6 18.91 -5.01 30.11
C ARG A 6 18.58 -6.20 29.22
N ALA A 7 17.98 -7.23 29.80
CA ALA A 7 17.29 -8.27 29.03
C ALA A 7 16.05 -7.63 28.39
N GLY A 8 15.98 -7.63 27.06
CA GLY A 8 14.77 -7.30 26.31
C GLY A 8 13.83 -8.51 26.33
N SER A 9 12.55 -8.27 26.61
CA SER A 9 11.50 -9.29 26.49
C SER A 9 11.36 -9.74 25.03
N PRO A 10 11.08 -11.04 24.77
CA PRO A 10 10.83 -11.51 23.41
C PRO A 10 9.52 -10.94 22.86
N CYS A 11 9.55 -10.49 21.60
CA CYS A 11 8.35 -10.15 20.84
C CYS A 11 7.50 -11.42 20.66
N VAL A 12 6.25 -11.38 21.13
CA VAL A 12 5.24 -12.40 20.86
C VAL A 12 4.27 -11.80 19.86
N CYS A 13 4.23 -12.33 18.63
CA CYS A 13 3.10 -12.12 17.74
C CYS A 13 2.04 -13.12 18.18
N ALA A 14 0.91 -12.65 18.73
CA ALA A 14 -0.20 -13.55 18.97
C ALA A 14 -0.89 -13.84 17.63
N VAL A 15 -1.18 -15.11 17.45
CA VAL A 15 -2.11 -15.65 16.46
C VAL A 15 -2.87 -16.63 17.32
N ASP A 16 -4.19 -16.56 17.40
CA ASP A 16 -4.95 -17.56 18.13
C ASP A 16 -4.51 -18.95 17.63
N LEU A 17 -4.06 -19.81 18.55
CA LEU A 17 -3.68 -21.18 18.22
C LEU A 17 -4.92 -21.86 17.64
N PRO A 18 -4.93 -22.22 16.35
CA PRO A 18 -6.12 -22.78 15.76
C PRO A 18 -6.30 -24.23 16.22
N ASP A 19 -7.56 -24.62 16.43
CA ASP A 19 -7.95 -26.02 16.68
C ASP A 19 -7.42 -26.94 15.56
N ALA A 20 -6.77 -28.04 15.93
CA ALA A 20 -5.86 -28.85 15.11
C ALA A 20 -6.53 -29.76 14.07
N THR A 21 -7.76 -29.45 13.66
CA THR A 21 -8.61 -30.39 12.89
C THR A 21 -8.85 -30.00 11.42
N ASP A 22 -8.18 -28.98 10.89
CA ASP A 22 -8.41 -28.50 9.51
C ASP A 22 -7.13 -28.49 8.65
N SER A 23 -7.17 -29.21 7.52
CA SER A 23 -6.06 -29.38 6.57
C SER A 23 -5.69 -28.12 5.77
N LEU A 24 -6.55 -27.11 5.71
CA LEU A 24 -6.26 -25.83 5.02
C LEU A 24 -5.21 -24.98 5.77
N LYS A 25 -5.00 -25.22 7.07
CA LYS A 25 -4.20 -24.38 7.98
C LYS A 25 -2.68 -24.46 7.81
N THR A 26 -2.14 -25.53 7.24
CA THR A 26 -0.67 -25.68 7.11
C THR A 26 -0.04 -24.67 6.14
N SER A 27 -0.85 -24.14 5.22
CA SER A 27 -0.46 -23.11 4.26
C SER A 27 -0.40 -21.72 4.92
N GLU A 28 -1.46 -21.36 5.64
CA GLU A 28 -1.58 -20.14 6.43
C GLU A 28 -0.54 -20.08 7.56
N GLU A 29 -0.28 -21.20 8.26
CA GLU A 29 0.76 -21.27 9.29
C GLU A 29 2.16 -20.97 8.75
N LYS A 30 2.49 -21.45 7.54
CA LYS A 30 3.77 -21.14 6.87
C LYS A 30 3.86 -19.68 6.46
N VAL A 31 2.76 -19.09 5.97
CA VAL A 31 2.71 -17.66 5.65
C VAL A 31 2.85 -16.82 6.90
N VAL A 32 2.11 -17.13 7.96
CA VAL A 32 2.17 -16.42 9.24
C VAL A 32 3.57 -16.51 9.86
N GLN A 33 4.23 -17.68 9.79
CA GLN A 33 5.64 -17.81 10.19
C GLN A 33 6.59 -16.99 9.32
N GLY A 34 6.36 -16.96 8.00
CA GLY A 34 7.10 -16.12 7.06
C GLY A 34 6.94 -14.61 7.32
N LEU A 35 5.71 -14.16 7.56
CA LEU A 35 5.34 -12.78 7.89
C LEU A 35 5.84 -12.36 9.28
N ASN A 36 5.80 -13.25 10.27
CA ASN A 36 6.35 -13.00 11.60
C ASN A 36 7.88 -12.84 11.55
N THR A 37 8.56 -13.58 10.67
CA THR A 37 9.98 -13.37 10.40
C THR A 37 10.25 -12.01 9.76
N LEU A 38 9.36 -11.54 8.87
CA LEU A 38 9.47 -10.23 8.21
C LEU A 38 9.20 -9.03 9.14
N CYS A 39 8.31 -9.20 10.10
CA CYS A 39 7.99 -8.18 11.11
C CYS A 39 9.06 -8.05 12.21
N SER A 40 9.95 -9.03 12.36
CA SER A 40 11.01 -9.05 13.37
C SER A 40 12.19 -8.10 13.06
N GLU A 41 12.19 -7.45 11.91
CA GLU A 41 13.29 -6.57 11.46
C GLU A 41 13.06 -5.07 11.72
N SER A 42 11.92 -4.67 12.32
CA SER A 42 11.64 -3.26 12.62
C SER A 42 11.58 -2.99 14.13
N ASP A 43 12.69 -2.56 14.71
CA ASP A 43 12.80 -2.09 16.10
C ASP A 43 12.18 -0.69 16.29
N GLN A 44 10.87 -0.52 16.06
CA GLN A 44 10.17 0.71 16.46
C GLN A 44 8.82 0.37 17.12
N PRO A 45 8.63 0.68 18.42
CA PRO A 45 7.36 0.53 19.09
C PRO A 45 6.41 1.68 18.72
N PHE A 46 5.25 1.34 18.16
CA PHE A 46 4.11 2.26 18.00
C PHE A 46 3.20 2.15 19.23
N ASN A 47 2.84 3.28 19.84
CA ASN A 47 1.96 3.36 21.00
C ASN A 47 0.85 4.38 20.72
N PRO A 48 -0.32 3.98 20.17
CA PRO A 48 -1.46 4.88 20.08
C PRO A 48 -2.21 4.90 21.42
N PRO A 49 -2.65 6.06 21.92
CA PRO A 49 -3.53 6.11 23.08
C PRO A 49 -4.92 5.60 22.70
N LEU A 50 -5.24 4.38 23.14
CA LEU A 50 -6.62 3.86 23.19
C LEU A 50 -7.30 4.45 24.43
N ALA A 51 -8.01 5.56 24.24
CA ALA A 51 -9.11 5.93 25.11
C ALA A 51 -10.41 5.79 24.30
N VAL A 52 -11.10 4.66 24.49
CA VAL A 52 -12.50 4.54 24.09
C VAL A 52 -13.29 5.41 25.06
N HIS A 53 -13.53 6.65 24.69
CA HIS A 53 -14.63 7.44 25.23
C HIS A 53 -15.73 7.43 24.20
N THR A 54 -16.89 6.91 24.61
CA THR A 54 -18.17 7.02 23.91
C THR A 54 -18.60 8.50 23.92
N ALA A 55 -17.89 9.34 23.20
CA ALA A 55 -18.31 10.70 22.91
C ALA A 55 -19.19 10.66 21.67
N ILE A 56 -20.42 11.14 21.81
CA ILE A 56 -21.28 11.48 20.67
C ILE A 56 -20.53 12.57 19.89
N ILE A 57 -19.89 12.20 18.78
CA ILE A 57 -19.19 13.15 17.92
C ILE A 57 -20.27 14.03 17.26
N PRO A 58 -20.27 15.36 17.47
CA PRO A 58 -21.20 16.25 16.79
C PRO A 58 -20.97 16.13 15.27
N PRO A 59 -22.02 16.21 14.44
CA PRO A 59 -21.97 15.87 13.03
C PRO A 59 -21.12 16.81 12.12
N ASN A 60 -20.30 17.70 12.67
CA ASN A 60 -19.73 18.84 11.94
C ASN A 60 -18.24 19.13 12.14
N THR A 61 -17.40 18.14 12.40
CA THR A 61 -15.95 18.26 12.13
C THR A 61 -15.36 16.88 11.91
N LEU A 62 -15.45 16.38 10.68
CA LEU A 62 -14.61 15.27 10.25
C LEU A 62 -13.17 15.80 10.21
N GLN A 63 -12.41 15.57 11.28
CA GLN A 63 -10.99 15.97 11.43
C GLN A 63 -10.11 15.62 10.21
N ALA A 64 -10.53 14.66 9.39
CA ALA A 64 -9.84 14.28 8.16
C ALA A 64 -9.86 15.40 7.10
N ARG A 65 -10.96 16.13 6.92
CA ARG A 65 -11.15 17.10 5.81
C ARG A 65 -10.59 18.50 6.08
N ASP A 66 -10.21 18.80 7.32
CA ASP A 66 -9.54 20.05 7.71
C ASP A 66 -8.03 19.82 7.96
N SER A 67 -7.43 18.82 7.33
CA SER A 67 -6.01 18.51 7.49
C SER A 67 -5.14 19.30 6.50
N ASN A 68 -3.87 19.50 6.85
CA ASN A 68 -2.88 20.12 5.96
C ASN A 68 -1.99 19.09 5.25
N CYS A 69 -2.44 17.83 5.17
CA CYS A 69 -1.71 16.72 4.56
C CYS A 69 -2.50 16.12 3.38
N PHE A 70 -1.82 15.34 2.54
CA PHE A 70 -2.41 14.68 1.38
C PHE A 70 -3.05 13.34 1.80
N PRO A 71 -4.25 12.98 1.30
CA PRO A 71 -4.99 13.64 0.21
C PRO A 71 -6.15 14.54 0.64
N PHE A 72 -6.19 15.04 1.88
CA PHE A 72 -7.38 15.75 2.40
C PHE A 72 -7.26 17.27 2.49
N GLY A 73 -6.11 17.86 2.19
CA GLY A 73 -5.97 19.31 2.12
C GLY A 73 -4.66 19.83 1.54
N ALA A 74 -3.61 19.01 1.50
CA ALA A 74 -2.43 19.32 0.70
C ALA A 74 -2.67 18.98 -0.79
N THR A 75 -1.98 19.69 -1.68
CA THR A 75 -1.99 19.42 -3.13
C THR A 75 -0.59 19.58 -3.71
N ILE A 76 -0.22 18.78 -4.70
CA ILE A 76 1.04 19.00 -5.44
C ILE A 76 0.80 20.16 -6.39
N SER A 77 1.60 21.22 -6.25
CA SER A 77 1.47 22.43 -7.04
C SER A 77 2.76 22.71 -7.79
N GLY A 78 2.67 22.90 -9.11
CA GLY A 78 3.78 23.38 -9.92
C GLY A 78 4.81 22.32 -10.36
N GLY A 79 4.53 21.04 -10.17
CA GLY A 79 5.38 19.94 -10.67
C GLY A 79 6.69 19.76 -9.91
N GLU A 80 6.80 20.32 -8.70
CA GLU A 80 7.96 20.18 -7.82
C GLU A 80 7.57 19.42 -6.55
N PRO A 81 8.48 18.60 -5.98
CA PRO A 81 8.21 17.89 -4.75
C PRO A 81 7.81 18.83 -3.60
N PRO A 82 6.91 18.42 -2.70
CA PRO A 82 6.58 19.19 -1.51
C PRO A 82 7.84 19.52 -0.68
N SER A 83 7.88 20.69 -0.05
CA SER A 83 9.00 21.10 0.82
C SER A 83 9.04 20.38 2.17
N VAL A 84 8.12 19.44 2.40
CA VAL A 84 8.00 18.64 3.61
C VAL A 84 8.53 17.23 3.36
N SER A 85 8.89 16.51 4.42
CA SER A 85 9.24 15.10 4.26
C SER A 85 8.05 14.26 3.78
N ARG A 86 8.32 13.09 3.20
CA ARG A 86 7.26 12.18 2.75
C ARG A 86 6.32 11.78 3.89
N ASP A 87 6.83 11.55 5.10
CA ASP A 87 6.02 11.17 6.26
C ASP A 87 5.11 12.31 6.75
N GLU A 88 5.53 13.56 6.57
CA GLU A 88 4.72 14.75 6.87
C GLU A 88 3.71 15.08 5.77
N TRP A 89 4.02 14.67 4.53
CA TRP A 89 3.15 14.87 3.38
C TRP A 89 1.85 14.07 3.49
N TRP A 90 1.94 12.79 3.86
CA TRP A 90 0.80 11.89 3.92
C TRP A 90 0.05 12.01 5.24
N CYS A 91 -1.28 12.07 5.17
CA CYS A 91 -2.10 12.00 6.38
C CYS A 91 -1.94 10.67 7.09
N VAL A 92 -1.85 10.72 8.42
CA VAL A 92 -1.71 9.53 9.24
C VAL A 92 -2.95 8.63 9.15
N SER A 93 -2.77 7.33 9.38
CA SER A 93 -3.85 6.34 9.23
C SER A 93 -5.09 6.63 10.08
N SER A 94 -4.96 7.30 11.24
CA SER A 94 -6.10 7.71 12.07
C SER A 94 -6.96 8.81 11.43
N GLN A 95 -6.47 9.49 10.39
CA GLN A 95 -7.22 10.45 9.58
C GLN A 95 -7.78 9.83 8.30
N GLN A 96 -7.29 8.66 7.89
CA GLN A 96 -7.72 7.95 6.68
C GLN A 96 -8.91 7.02 6.97
N TYR A 97 -10.06 7.58 7.30
CA TYR A 97 -11.28 6.82 7.59
C TYR A 97 -12.46 7.25 6.72
N GLY A 98 -13.45 6.35 6.57
CA GLY A 98 -14.59 6.55 5.68
C GLY A 98 -14.29 6.11 4.24
N PHE A 99 -15.09 6.61 3.30
CA PHE A 99 -14.87 6.34 1.87
C PHE A 99 -13.71 7.21 1.36
N LEU A 100 -12.66 6.55 0.85
CA LEU A 100 -11.49 7.21 0.29
C LEU A 100 -11.46 7.15 -1.25
N GLY A 101 -12.08 6.12 -1.84
CA GLY A 101 -12.27 6.04 -3.28
C GLY A 101 -12.40 4.60 -3.78
N PHE A 102 -11.86 4.34 -4.97
CA PHE A 102 -12.25 3.19 -5.81
C PHE A 102 -11.08 2.25 -6.10
N SER A 103 -11.41 1.01 -6.44
CA SER A 103 -10.50 0.16 -7.22
C SER A 103 -10.48 0.65 -8.68
N TYR A 104 -9.29 0.77 -9.26
CA TYR A 104 -9.09 1.24 -10.64
C TYR A 104 -8.42 0.15 -11.50
N PRO A 105 -9.09 -0.37 -12.54
CA PRO A 105 -8.55 -1.46 -13.35
C PRO A 105 -7.52 -0.94 -14.36
N LEU A 106 -6.39 -1.65 -14.48
CA LEU A 106 -5.42 -1.52 -15.58
C LEU A 106 -5.28 -2.86 -16.33
N GLU A 107 -6.43 -3.48 -16.62
CA GLU A 107 -6.55 -4.87 -17.10
C GLU A 107 -6.31 -5.04 -18.62
N ASP A 108 -5.98 -3.96 -19.34
CA ASP A 108 -5.68 -4.06 -20.76
C ASP A 108 -4.19 -4.33 -20.97
N ALA A 109 -3.88 -5.46 -21.61
CA ALA A 109 -2.51 -5.88 -21.92
C ALA A 109 -1.87 -5.02 -23.02
N ASP A 110 -2.65 -4.33 -23.86
CA ASP A 110 -2.11 -3.38 -24.82
C ASP A 110 -1.78 -2.06 -24.12
N CYS A 111 -0.49 -1.78 -23.99
CA CYS A 111 0.04 -0.57 -23.37
C CYS A 111 -0.41 0.73 -24.06
N ASN A 112 -0.81 0.66 -25.33
CA ASN A 112 -1.32 1.81 -26.09
C ASN A 112 -2.85 1.90 -26.10
N ALA A 113 -3.55 0.95 -25.49
CA ALA A 113 -5.00 0.96 -25.39
C ALA A 113 -5.49 2.25 -24.75
N TYR A 114 -6.64 2.73 -25.21
CA TYR A 114 -7.24 3.97 -24.70
C TYR A 114 -7.46 3.94 -23.18
N SER A 115 -7.75 2.78 -22.60
CA SER A 115 -7.87 2.55 -21.15
C SER A 115 -6.60 2.87 -20.35
N ASN A 116 -5.41 2.72 -20.97
CA ASN A 116 -4.10 2.94 -20.37
C ASN A 116 -3.54 4.35 -20.64
N GLN A 117 -4.24 5.18 -21.42
CA GLN A 117 -3.79 6.53 -21.76
C GLN A 117 -4.14 7.55 -20.68
N LEU A 118 -3.24 8.51 -20.45
CA LEU A 118 -3.40 9.62 -19.50
C LEU A 118 -4.79 10.28 -19.58
N ALA A 119 -5.23 10.66 -20.78
CA ALA A 119 -6.51 11.36 -20.95
C ALA A 119 -7.71 10.57 -20.41
N LYS A 120 -7.67 9.24 -20.54
CA LYS A 120 -8.74 8.37 -20.05
C LYS A 120 -8.66 8.15 -18.55
N ILE A 121 -7.46 7.91 -18.02
CA ILE A 121 -7.22 7.77 -16.58
C ILE A 121 -7.62 9.05 -15.84
N SER A 122 -7.14 10.21 -16.29
CA SER A 122 -7.50 11.51 -15.73
C SER A 122 -8.99 11.79 -15.82
N GLN A 123 -9.66 11.50 -16.94
CA GLN A 123 -11.11 11.63 -17.04
C GLN A 123 -11.85 10.80 -15.98
N HIS A 124 -11.38 9.59 -15.67
CA HIS A 124 -11.98 8.76 -14.63
C HIS A 124 -11.71 9.34 -13.24
N PHE A 125 -10.49 9.76 -12.95
CA PHE A 125 -10.11 10.36 -11.66
C PHE A 125 -10.93 11.61 -11.38
N GLN A 126 -11.06 12.51 -12.35
CA GLN A 126 -11.89 13.70 -12.25
C GLN A 126 -13.35 13.36 -11.89
N ARG A 127 -13.93 12.32 -12.52
CA ARG A 127 -15.30 11.88 -12.21
C ARG A 127 -15.42 11.25 -10.84
N MET A 128 -14.44 10.44 -10.44
CA MET A 128 -14.41 9.82 -9.11
C MET A 128 -14.36 10.88 -8.01
N GLU A 129 -13.57 11.93 -8.22
CA GLU A 129 -13.52 13.10 -7.34
C GLU A 129 -14.84 13.89 -7.37
N SER A 130 -15.31 14.31 -8.56
CA SER A 130 -16.46 15.21 -8.68
C SER A 130 -17.77 14.59 -8.18
N ASP A 131 -17.97 13.30 -8.45
CA ASP A 131 -19.25 12.64 -8.22
C ASP A 131 -19.31 12.00 -6.82
N PHE A 132 -18.16 11.60 -6.25
CA PHE A 132 -18.09 10.84 -5.00
C PHE A 132 -17.14 11.40 -3.95
N GLY A 133 -16.35 12.44 -4.28
CA GLY A 133 -15.32 12.98 -3.41
C GLY A 133 -14.20 11.97 -3.14
N ALA A 134 -13.88 11.11 -4.11
CA ALA A 134 -12.75 10.20 -3.99
C ALA A 134 -11.43 10.99 -3.92
N THR A 135 -10.57 10.59 -3.00
CA THR A 135 -9.23 11.18 -2.78
C THR A 135 -8.12 10.17 -3.04
N MET A 136 -8.47 8.90 -3.25
CA MET A 136 -7.52 7.83 -3.48
C MET A 136 -8.09 6.71 -4.36
N VAL A 137 -7.25 6.06 -5.14
CA VAL A 137 -7.57 4.83 -5.88
C VAL A 137 -6.61 3.70 -5.53
N ARG A 138 -7.10 2.46 -5.59
CA ARG A 138 -6.25 1.27 -5.57
C ARG A 138 -6.24 0.66 -6.96
N VAL A 139 -5.08 0.63 -7.60
CA VAL A 139 -4.93 0.00 -8.90
C VAL A 139 -5.12 -1.50 -8.76
N TYR A 140 -5.81 -2.12 -9.72
CA TYR A 140 -6.04 -3.56 -9.74
C TYR A 140 -5.61 -4.18 -11.08
N ALA A 141 -5.04 -5.38 -10.98
CA ALA A 141 -4.70 -6.27 -12.09
C ALA A 141 -4.04 -5.59 -13.32
N PRO A 142 -2.85 -4.96 -13.16
CA PRO A 142 -2.15 -4.35 -14.29
C PRO A 142 -1.62 -5.40 -15.26
N GLU A 143 -2.15 -5.42 -16.48
CA GLU A 143 -1.73 -6.36 -17.52
C GLU A 143 -0.64 -5.78 -18.44
N CYS A 144 -0.72 -4.49 -18.79
CA CYS A 144 0.46 -3.81 -19.32
C CYS A 144 1.44 -3.48 -18.18
N ARG A 145 2.73 -3.79 -18.39
CA ARG A 145 3.80 -3.67 -17.39
C ARG A 145 4.93 -2.75 -17.86
N GLU A 146 4.63 -1.86 -18.79
CA GLU A 146 5.56 -0.85 -19.28
C GLU A 146 5.50 0.43 -18.42
N GLU A 147 6.62 1.16 -18.36
CA GLU A 147 6.72 2.42 -17.62
C GLU A 147 5.72 3.48 -18.08
N SER A 148 5.33 3.46 -19.36
CA SER A 148 4.40 4.43 -19.95
C SER A 148 3.06 4.49 -19.21
N VAL A 149 2.55 3.35 -18.76
CA VAL A 149 1.28 3.27 -18.01
C VAL A 149 1.42 3.86 -16.62
N TRP A 150 2.52 3.59 -15.92
CA TRP A 150 2.81 4.17 -14.60
C TRP A 150 3.07 5.67 -14.67
N LYS A 151 3.75 6.14 -15.72
CA LYS A 151 3.94 7.57 -16.01
C LYS A 151 2.61 8.27 -16.26
N ASN A 152 1.69 7.64 -17.02
CA ASN A 152 0.34 8.15 -17.24
C ASN A 152 -0.49 8.18 -15.95
N LEU A 153 -0.40 7.13 -15.12
CA LEU A 153 -1.08 7.07 -13.83
C LEU A 153 -0.63 8.22 -12.92
N LEU A 154 0.68 8.39 -12.77
CA LEU A 154 1.28 9.43 -11.94
C LEU A 154 0.92 10.83 -12.42
N GLN A 155 0.93 11.07 -13.73
CA GLN A 155 0.49 12.35 -14.26
C GLN A 155 -1.01 12.58 -13.99
N ALA A 156 -1.84 11.55 -14.09
CA ALA A 156 -3.26 11.66 -13.78
C ALA A 156 -3.52 11.94 -12.29
N GLU A 157 -2.74 11.34 -11.38
CA GLU A 157 -2.79 11.64 -9.94
C GLU A 157 -2.50 13.12 -9.67
N ASN A 158 -1.39 13.61 -10.22
CA ASN A 158 -1.00 15.02 -10.11
C ASN A 158 -2.08 15.97 -10.65
N ASP A 159 -2.60 15.69 -11.84
CA ASP A 159 -3.58 16.55 -12.52
C ASP A 159 -4.92 16.61 -11.77
N ASN A 160 -5.24 15.60 -10.95
CA ASN A 160 -6.55 15.44 -10.30
C ASN A 160 -6.46 15.40 -8.77
N ASN A 161 -5.27 15.64 -8.19
CA ASN A 161 -5.04 15.61 -6.75
C ASN A 161 -5.59 14.34 -6.06
N ILE A 162 -5.45 13.19 -6.73
CA ILE A 162 -5.86 11.87 -6.21
C ILE A 162 -4.60 11.06 -5.94
N ALA A 163 -4.56 10.36 -4.80
CA ALA A 163 -3.52 9.40 -4.51
C ALA A 163 -3.79 8.05 -5.19
N ALA A 164 -2.77 7.29 -5.56
CA ALA A 164 -2.91 5.91 -6.00
C ALA A 164 -2.10 4.94 -5.16
N ILE A 165 -2.61 3.72 -5.11
CA ILE A 165 -1.91 2.54 -4.60
C ILE A 165 -1.70 1.59 -5.78
N PRO A 166 -0.56 1.67 -6.50
CA PRO A 166 -0.22 0.72 -7.55
C PRO A 166 -0.18 -0.71 -7.01
N GLN A 167 -0.61 -1.67 -7.83
CA GLN A 167 -0.50 -3.09 -7.51
C GLN A 167 0.67 -3.70 -8.30
N VAL A 168 1.55 -4.42 -7.61
CA VAL A 168 2.50 -5.36 -8.22
C VAL A 168 1.88 -6.75 -8.17
N TRP A 169 1.66 -7.37 -9.32
CA TRP A 169 0.81 -8.56 -9.43
C TRP A 169 1.45 -9.66 -10.27
N TRP A 170 1.21 -10.91 -9.87
CA TRP A 170 1.66 -12.10 -10.59
C TRP A 170 1.05 -12.27 -11.98
N GLY A 171 0.00 -11.53 -12.32
CA GLY A 171 -0.69 -11.77 -13.58
C GLY A 171 -1.42 -13.11 -13.58
N PHE A 172 -2.05 -13.41 -14.72
CA PHE A 172 -2.51 -14.76 -14.99
C PHE A 172 -1.40 -15.57 -15.68
N GLY A 173 -1.14 -16.78 -15.18
CA GLY A 173 -0.35 -17.81 -15.88
C GLY A 173 1.17 -17.77 -15.70
N ASP A 174 1.80 -16.65 -15.34
CA ASP A 174 3.24 -16.59 -15.07
C ASP A 174 3.57 -15.82 -13.78
N GLN A 175 3.93 -16.58 -12.75
CA GLN A 175 4.30 -16.09 -11.41
C GLN A 175 5.56 -15.22 -11.39
N ASN A 176 6.24 -14.97 -12.51
CA ASN A 176 7.35 -14.01 -12.60
C ASN A 176 6.92 -12.63 -13.09
N LEU A 177 5.69 -12.45 -13.58
CA LEU A 177 5.23 -11.18 -14.13
C LEU A 177 5.27 -10.03 -13.13
N TRP A 178 5.14 -10.32 -11.83
CA TRP A 178 5.28 -9.32 -10.78
C TRP A 178 6.64 -8.62 -10.82
N ARG A 179 7.70 -9.30 -11.27
CA ARG A 179 9.06 -8.73 -11.36
C ARG A 179 9.12 -7.64 -12.43
N HIS A 180 8.40 -7.83 -13.55
CA HIS A 180 8.28 -6.83 -14.60
C HIS A 180 7.47 -5.62 -14.13
N THR A 181 6.38 -5.86 -13.38
CA THR A 181 5.62 -4.79 -12.75
C THR A 181 6.47 -4.04 -11.72
N ALA A 182 7.19 -4.75 -10.86
CA ALA A 182 8.07 -4.15 -9.87
C ALA A 182 9.16 -3.30 -10.53
N ALA A 183 9.85 -3.84 -11.54
CA ALA A 183 10.90 -3.12 -12.26
C ALA A 183 10.40 -1.84 -12.92
N SER A 184 9.25 -1.88 -13.60
CA SER A 184 8.68 -0.70 -14.26
C SER A 184 8.21 0.35 -13.25
N VAL A 185 7.54 -0.04 -12.16
CA VAL A 185 7.15 0.90 -11.09
C VAL A 185 8.38 1.49 -10.39
N SER A 186 9.38 0.66 -10.03
CA SER A 186 10.64 1.14 -9.44
C SER A 186 11.39 2.11 -10.35
N SER A 187 11.40 1.85 -11.67
CA SER A 187 12.01 2.74 -12.65
C SER A 187 11.35 4.12 -12.62
N VAL A 188 10.02 4.18 -12.71
CA VAL A 188 9.26 5.44 -12.63
C VAL A 188 9.50 6.17 -11.31
N LEU A 189 9.53 5.46 -10.18
CA LEU A 189 9.83 6.06 -8.88
C LEU A 189 11.23 6.68 -8.82
N SER A 190 12.21 6.06 -9.48
CA SER A 190 13.59 6.53 -9.47
C SER A 190 13.85 7.69 -10.44
N GLU A 191 13.08 7.77 -11.53
CA GLU A 191 13.22 8.80 -12.56
C GLU A 191 12.44 10.07 -12.23
N ASN A 192 11.34 9.96 -11.46
CA ASN A 192 10.46 11.07 -11.16
C ASN A 192 10.51 11.46 -9.67
N PRO A 193 11.05 12.65 -9.34
CA PRO A 193 11.16 13.10 -7.95
C PRO A 193 9.81 13.36 -7.25
N LEU A 194 8.71 13.50 -8.00
CA LEU A 194 7.35 13.62 -7.45
C LEU A 194 6.77 12.27 -7.03
N ALA A 195 7.20 11.18 -7.66
CA ALA A 195 6.58 9.88 -7.51
C ALA A 195 6.48 9.36 -6.06
N PRO A 196 7.45 9.63 -5.16
CA PRO A 196 7.32 9.31 -3.74
C PRO A 196 6.15 10.01 -3.02
N PHE A 197 5.67 11.13 -3.56
CA PHE A 197 4.60 11.97 -3.01
C PHE A 197 3.25 11.77 -3.72
N ASP A 198 3.26 11.19 -4.92
CA ASP A 198 2.04 10.81 -5.66
C ASP A 198 1.54 9.42 -5.24
N PHE A 199 2.40 8.41 -5.32
CA PHE A 199 2.03 7.07 -4.91
C PHE A 199 2.01 6.99 -3.37
N HIS A 200 0.83 6.69 -2.81
CA HIS A 200 0.65 6.53 -1.37
C HIS A 200 1.43 5.33 -0.83
N SER A 201 1.34 4.21 -1.54
CA SER A 201 1.95 2.93 -1.19
C SER A 201 1.91 2.00 -2.39
N ILE A 202 2.61 0.86 -2.34
CA ILE A 202 2.53 -0.18 -3.38
C ILE A 202 1.97 -1.44 -2.73
N ALA A 203 0.91 -1.99 -3.33
CA ALA A 203 0.32 -3.25 -2.92
C ALA A 203 1.04 -4.41 -3.61
N PHE A 204 1.55 -5.36 -2.84
CA PHE A 204 2.03 -6.61 -3.39
C PHE A 204 0.87 -7.61 -3.45
N ASN A 205 0.41 -7.86 -4.67
CA ASN A 205 -0.69 -8.75 -5.00
C ASN A 205 -2.07 -8.29 -4.48
N SER A 206 -3.12 -9.04 -4.83
CA SER A 206 -4.49 -8.84 -4.37
C SER A 206 -4.93 -9.93 -3.41
N GLU A 207 -4.89 -11.20 -3.85
CA GLU A 207 -5.44 -12.35 -3.13
C GLU A 207 -4.53 -13.59 -3.25
N PRO A 208 -3.23 -13.48 -2.93
CA PRO A 208 -2.23 -14.52 -3.20
C PRO A 208 -2.56 -15.88 -2.57
N ILE A 209 -3.18 -15.86 -1.38
CA ILE A 209 -3.55 -17.06 -0.61
C ILE A 209 -4.95 -17.53 -0.99
N GLY A 210 -5.91 -16.61 -1.06
CA GLY A 210 -7.32 -16.92 -1.32
C GLY A 210 -7.54 -17.59 -2.67
N ASP A 211 -6.81 -17.14 -3.69
CA ASP A 211 -6.90 -17.68 -5.06
C ASP A 211 -6.05 -18.93 -5.28
N SER A 212 -5.29 -19.39 -4.26
CA SER A 212 -4.19 -20.36 -4.44
C SER A 212 -3.21 -19.92 -5.54
N ALA A 213 -3.11 -18.61 -5.78
CA ALA A 213 -2.29 -18.03 -6.84
C ALA A 213 -0.80 -18.17 -6.53
N ASP A 214 -0.45 -18.35 -5.26
CA ASP A 214 0.92 -18.64 -4.80
C ASP A 214 1.41 -20.04 -5.20
N GLY A 215 0.49 -20.99 -5.46
CA GLY A 215 0.74 -22.40 -5.73
C GLY A 215 1.33 -23.16 -4.53
N ASP A 216 2.40 -22.61 -3.95
CA ASP A 216 2.98 -22.93 -2.65
C ASP A 216 3.13 -21.62 -1.84
N PRO A 217 2.60 -21.53 -0.60
CA PRO A 217 2.70 -20.36 0.26
C PRO A 217 4.12 -19.91 0.60
N SER A 218 5.11 -20.80 0.47
CA SER A 218 6.51 -20.43 0.60
C SER A 218 7.00 -19.53 -0.54
N ASN A 219 6.42 -19.65 -1.74
CA ASN A 219 6.74 -18.78 -2.88
C ASN A 219 6.29 -17.34 -2.61
N PHE A 220 5.10 -17.15 -2.04
CA PHE A 220 4.62 -15.81 -1.66
C PHE A 220 5.59 -15.11 -0.71
N ALA A 221 6.02 -15.78 0.36
CA ALA A 221 6.94 -15.19 1.33
C ALA A 221 8.32 -14.87 0.73
N VAL A 222 8.81 -15.70 -0.20
CA VAL A 222 10.08 -15.49 -0.92
C VAL A 222 9.96 -14.30 -1.88
N ASP A 223 8.93 -14.26 -2.71
CA ASP A 223 8.72 -13.18 -3.67
C ASP A 223 8.45 -11.85 -2.95
N LEU A 224 7.69 -11.88 -1.85
CA LEU A 224 7.48 -10.70 -1.02
C LEU A 224 8.81 -10.14 -0.47
N LYS A 225 9.72 -11.00 0.01
CA LYS A 225 11.05 -10.56 0.45
C LYS A 225 11.82 -9.87 -0.67
N GLN A 226 11.75 -10.42 -1.87
CA GLN A 226 12.42 -9.86 -3.05
C GLN A 226 11.77 -8.54 -3.50
N PHE A 227 10.43 -8.46 -3.48
CA PHE A 227 9.69 -7.24 -3.72
C PHE A 227 10.08 -6.15 -2.72
N LYS A 228 10.10 -6.45 -1.41
CA LYS A 228 10.56 -5.50 -0.38
C LYS A 228 11.99 -5.01 -0.65
N THR A 229 12.86 -5.89 -1.13
CA THR A 229 14.26 -5.54 -1.46
C THR A 229 14.33 -4.61 -2.68
N ALA A 230 13.49 -4.82 -3.70
CA ALA A 230 13.48 -4.02 -4.92
C ALA A 230 13.14 -2.54 -4.67
N PHE A 231 12.31 -2.25 -3.66
CA PHE A 231 11.91 -0.87 -3.32
C PHE A 231 12.59 -0.33 -2.05
N TYR A 232 13.48 -1.10 -1.40
CA TYR A 232 14.12 -0.70 -0.14
C TYR A 232 14.92 0.62 -0.25
N ASN A 233 15.61 0.83 -1.38
CA ASN A 233 16.44 2.02 -1.60
C ASN A 233 15.64 3.25 -2.08
N LEU A 234 14.31 3.13 -2.23
CA LEU A 234 13.46 4.20 -2.76
C LEU A 234 12.72 4.97 -1.66
N GLU A 235 13.10 4.80 -0.38
CA GLU A 235 12.46 5.40 0.81
C GLU A 235 10.91 5.27 0.82
N PHE A 236 10.42 4.20 0.21
CA PHE A 236 8.99 4.04 -0.07
C PHE A 236 8.32 3.18 1.01
N GLN A 237 7.21 3.67 1.57
CA GLN A 237 6.46 2.90 2.57
C GLN A 237 5.68 1.76 1.92
N PHE A 238 5.86 0.54 2.43
CA PHE A 238 5.07 -0.62 2.05
C PHE A 238 3.82 -0.73 2.93
N LEU A 239 2.65 -0.95 2.33
CA LEU A 239 1.46 -1.34 3.10
C LEU A 239 1.61 -2.80 3.56
N TYR A 240 2.23 -2.99 4.71
CA TYR A 240 2.02 -4.19 5.52
C TYR A 240 1.28 -3.79 6.79
N ARG A 241 -0.04 -3.99 6.79
CA ARG A 241 -0.83 -3.84 8.02
C ARG A 241 -0.52 -5.05 8.90
N LYS A 242 0.26 -4.83 9.95
CA LYS A 242 0.34 -5.75 11.08
C LYS A 242 -1.08 -5.88 11.64
N ILE A 243 -1.69 -7.06 11.54
CA ILE A 243 -2.95 -7.34 12.22
C ILE A 243 -2.60 -7.38 13.71
N GLY A 244 -2.95 -6.32 14.44
CA GLY A 244 -2.75 -6.25 15.88
C GLY A 244 -3.68 -7.25 16.56
N THR A 245 -3.11 -8.10 17.41
CA THR A 245 -3.89 -8.86 18.40
C THR A 245 -4.08 -7.99 19.64
N ASP A 246 -5.30 -7.52 19.85
CA ASP A 246 -5.73 -7.15 21.19
C ASP A 246 -5.91 -8.45 22.00
N PRO A 247 -5.32 -8.56 23.21
CA PRO A 247 -5.71 -9.64 24.12
C PRO A 247 -7.14 -9.40 24.61
N ALA A 248 -7.96 -10.46 24.57
CA ALA A 248 -9.29 -10.51 25.18
C ALA A 248 -9.24 -10.37 26.72
#